data_AF-A0A6A1Q2Q7-F1
#
_entry.id   AF-A0A6A1Q2Q7-F1
#
_cell.length_a   1.000
_cell.length_b   1.000
_cell.length_c   1.000
_cell.angle_alpha   90.00
_cell.angle_beta   90.00
_cell.angle_gamma   90.00
#
_symmetry.space_group_name_H-M   'P 1'
#
loop_
_entity.id
_entity.type
_entity.pdbx_description
1 polymer ?
#
loop_
_entity_poly.entity_id
_entity_poly.type
_entity_poly.pdbx_seq_one_letter_code
_entity_poly.pdbx_strand_id
1 'polypeptide(L)'
;CFVMSGRGKQSGKVRAKAKTRSSRAGLQFPVGRVHPVLEYLTAEILELAGNAARDNKKTRIIPRHLQLAIRNDEELNKLLGKVTIAQGGVLPNIQAVLLPKKTESHHKAKGK
;
A
#
# COMPACT_ATOMS: atom_id res chain seq x y z
N CYS A 1 -32.51 -60.83 16.89
CA CYS A 1 -31.48 -59.77 16.83
C CYS A 1 -31.22 -59.37 15.38
N PHE A 2 -31.85 -58.30 14.89
CA PHE A 2 -31.46 -57.64 13.65
C PHE A 2 -31.90 -56.17 13.76
N VAL A 3 -30.96 -55.27 14.03
CA VAL A 3 -31.19 -53.81 13.92
C VAL A 3 -30.17 -53.30 12.92
N MET A 4 -30.63 -53.01 11.70
CA MET A 4 -29.84 -52.32 10.69
C MET A 4 -29.85 -50.83 11.03
N SER A 5 -28.67 -50.29 11.37
CA SER A 5 -28.42 -48.86 11.51
C SER A 5 -28.55 -48.18 10.15
N GLY A 6 -29.69 -47.54 9.92
CA GLY A 6 -29.97 -46.77 8.72
C GLY A 6 -29.09 -45.53 8.64
N ARG A 7 -28.17 -45.50 7.66
CA ARG A 7 -27.37 -44.33 7.31
C ARG A 7 -28.27 -43.29 6.65
N GLY A 8 -28.81 -42.38 7.46
CA GLY A 8 -29.64 -41.27 7.02
C GLY A 8 -28.91 -40.34 6.06
N LYS A 9 -29.29 -40.39 4.78
CA LYS A 9 -28.85 -39.48 3.73
C LYS A 9 -29.52 -38.12 4.01
N GLN A 10 -28.75 -37.15 4.51
CA GLN A 10 -29.25 -35.79 4.75
C GLN A 10 -29.49 -35.08 3.40
N SER A 11 -30.67 -35.34 2.85
CA SER A 11 -31.26 -34.61 1.74
C SER A 11 -31.58 -33.19 2.22
N GLY A 12 -31.19 -32.17 1.45
CA GLY A 12 -31.87 -30.87 1.47
C GLY A 12 -31.42 -29.78 2.45
N LYS A 13 -30.22 -29.84 3.06
CA LYS A 13 -29.65 -28.61 3.64
C LYS A 13 -28.92 -27.85 2.54
N VAL A 14 -29.34 -26.61 2.25
CA VAL A 14 -28.55 -25.65 1.48
C VAL A 14 -27.14 -25.72 2.06
N ARG A 15 -26.17 -26.25 1.30
CA ARG A 15 -24.79 -26.35 1.77
C ARG A 15 -24.40 -24.94 2.19
N ALA A 16 -24.24 -24.71 3.49
CA ALA A 16 -23.69 -23.45 3.98
C ALA A 16 -22.42 -23.22 3.14
N LYS A 17 -22.34 -22.07 2.45
CA LYS A 17 -21.21 -21.77 1.57
C LYS A 17 -19.96 -22.09 2.36
N ALA A 18 -19.17 -23.05 1.87
CA ALA A 18 -17.96 -23.48 2.54
C ALA A 18 -17.15 -22.22 2.82
N LYS A 19 -16.89 -21.93 4.09
CA LYS A 19 -16.17 -20.72 4.51
C LYS A 19 -14.88 -20.67 3.69
N THR A 20 -14.78 -19.70 2.78
CA THR A 20 -13.67 -19.56 1.84
C THR A 20 -12.38 -19.53 2.63
N ARG A 21 -11.26 -19.97 2.03
CA ARG A 21 -9.96 -19.85 2.69
C ARG A 21 -9.69 -18.39 3.15
N SER A 22 -10.30 -17.39 2.48
CA SER A 22 -10.17 -15.95 2.79
C SER A 22 -10.89 -15.55 4.06
N SER A 23 -12.13 -15.98 4.18
CA SER A 23 -12.90 -15.77 5.41
C SER A 23 -12.37 -16.57 6.61
N ARG A 24 -11.55 -17.61 6.39
CA ARG A 24 -10.83 -18.32 7.47
C ARG A 24 -9.55 -17.61 7.90
N ALA A 25 -8.85 -16.98 6.95
CA ALA A 25 -7.63 -16.24 7.23
C ALA A 25 -7.88 -14.78 7.69
N GLY A 26 -9.12 -14.28 7.57
CA GLY A 26 -9.50 -12.92 7.98
C GLY A 26 -9.24 -11.86 6.92
N LEU A 27 -9.20 -12.26 5.65
CA LEU A 27 -8.59 -11.48 4.59
C LEU A 27 -9.61 -11.14 3.48
N GLN A 28 -9.52 -9.92 2.94
CA GLN A 28 -10.50 -9.35 2.00
C GLN A 28 -10.34 -9.91 0.57
N PHE A 29 -9.13 -10.35 0.22
CA PHE A 29 -8.78 -10.82 -1.12
C PHE A 29 -8.87 -12.37 -1.28
N PRO A 30 -8.96 -12.92 -2.50
CA PRO A 30 -9.07 -14.38 -2.69
C PRO A 30 -7.73 -15.10 -2.45
N VAL A 31 -7.62 -15.80 -1.32
CA VAL A 31 -6.41 -16.54 -0.80
C VAL A 31 -5.87 -17.68 -1.65
N GLY A 32 -6.46 -17.94 -2.81
CA GLY A 32 -6.26 -19.20 -3.51
C GLY A 32 -4.80 -19.50 -3.85
N ARG A 33 -3.93 -18.49 -4.07
CA ARG A 33 -2.57 -18.72 -4.58
C ARG A 33 -1.42 -17.79 -4.11
N VAL A 34 -1.61 -16.53 -3.71
CA VAL A 34 -0.45 -15.58 -3.49
C VAL A 34 -0.69 -14.53 -2.39
N HIS A 35 -1.53 -14.83 -1.42
CA HIS A 35 -2.26 -13.77 -0.72
C HIS A 35 -1.57 -13.03 0.43
N PRO A 36 -0.87 -13.69 1.39
CA PRO A 36 -0.33 -12.96 2.54
C PRO A 36 0.78 -11.98 2.16
N VAL A 37 1.62 -12.32 1.17
CA VAL A 37 2.69 -11.44 0.70
C VAL A 37 2.15 -10.24 -0.07
N LEU A 38 1.14 -10.45 -0.93
CA LEU A 38 0.52 -9.35 -1.67
C LEU A 38 -0.25 -8.41 -0.74
N GLU A 39 -0.94 -8.94 0.26
CA GLU A 39 -1.63 -8.10 1.24
C GLU A 39 -0.66 -7.27 2.07
N TYR A 40 0.45 -7.86 2.51
CA TYR A 40 1.51 -7.14 3.21
C TYR A 40 2.04 -5.96 2.38
N LEU A 41 2.43 -6.22 1.12
CA LEU A 41 2.92 -5.17 0.22
C LEU A 41 1.87 -4.08 -0.04
N THR A 42 0.59 -4.46 -0.20
CA THR A 42 -0.48 -3.46 -0.39
C THR A 42 -0.71 -2.61 0.85
N ALA A 43 -0.63 -3.20 2.04
CA ALA A 43 -0.79 -2.47 3.30
C ALA A 43 0.34 -1.46 3.49
N GLU A 44 1.58 -1.87 3.23
CA GLU A 44 2.76 -1.02 3.33
C GLU A 44 2.71 0.18 2.37
N ILE A 45 2.39 -0.06 1.09
CA ILE A 45 2.23 1.02 0.10
C ILE A 45 1.10 1.98 0.50
N LEU A 46 -0.02 1.45 1.02
CA LEU A 46 -1.15 2.27 1.47
C LEU A 46 -0.82 3.11 2.71
N GLU A 47 -0.04 2.56 3.64
CA GLU A 47 0.40 3.26 4.84
C GLU A 47 1.32 4.44 4.49
N LEU A 48 2.35 4.19 3.68
CA LEU A 48 3.27 5.23 3.21
C LEU A 48 2.54 6.29 2.36
N ALA A 49 1.65 5.87 1.45
CA ALA A 49 0.85 6.80 0.64
C ALA A 49 -0.17 7.58 1.48
N GLY A 50 -0.68 6.99 2.56
CA GLY A 50 -1.53 7.65 3.55
C GLY A 50 -0.77 8.73 4.31
N ASN A 51 0.46 8.46 4.73
CA ASN A 51 1.34 9.44 5.36
C ASN A 51 1.65 10.59 4.40
N ALA A 52 2.04 10.29 3.16
CA ALA A 52 2.25 11.31 2.13
C ALA A 52 0.98 12.12 1.82
N ALA A 53 -0.21 11.53 1.92
CA ALA A 53 -1.46 12.27 1.77
C ALA A 53 -1.67 13.28 2.91
N ARG A 54 -1.41 12.84 4.15
CA ARG A 54 -1.51 13.67 5.35
C ARG A 54 -0.52 14.84 5.32
N ASP A 55 0.72 14.60 4.88
CA ASP A 55 1.74 15.64 4.72
C ASP A 55 1.30 16.70 3.70
N ASN A 56 0.61 16.27 2.64
CA ASN A 56 0.01 17.16 1.65
C ASN A 56 -1.34 17.76 2.08
N LYS A 57 -1.73 17.61 3.36
CA LYS A 57 -3.00 18.10 3.94
C LYS A 57 -4.24 17.59 3.21
N LYS A 58 -4.17 16.37 2.65
CA LYS A 58 -5.25 15.72 1.90
C LYS A 58 -5.71 14.46 2.61
N THR A 59 -7.02 14.24 2.65
CA THR A 59 -7.64 13.04 3.24
C THR A 59 -7.81 11.90 2.24
N ARG A 60 -7.67 12.18 0.93
CA ARG A 60 -7.79 11.22 -0.16
C ARG A 60 -6.42 10.93 -0.78
N ILE A 61 -6.10 9.65 -0.92
CA ILE A 61 -4.92 9.19 -1.64
C ILE A 61 -5.11 9.48 -3.14
N ILE A 62 -4.13 10.17 -3.75
CA ILE A 62 -4.06 10.43 -5.19
C ILE A 62 -2.81 9.78 -5.78
N PRO A 63 -2.71 9.60 -7.12
CA PRO A 63 -1.54 8.96 -7.74
C PRO A 63 -0.20 9.62 -7.40
N ARG A 64 -0.21 10.93 -7.13
CA ARG A 64 0.96 11.66 -6.62
C ARG A 64 1.47 11.13 -5.28
N HIS A 65 0.60 10.79 -4.35
CA HIS A 65 1.01 10.27 -3.03
C HIS A 65 1.62 8.87 -3.15
N LEU A 66 1.10 8.04 -4.06
CA LEU A 66 1.69 6.74 -4.38
C LEU A 66 3.09 6.91 -4.97
N GLN A 67 3.28 7.83 -5.91
CA GLN A 67 4.59 8.11 -6.47
C GLN A 67 5.59 8.62 -5.41
N LEU A 68 5.16 9.52 -4.52
CA LEU A 68 6.01 10.01 -3.44
C LEU A 68 6.41 8.89 -2.48
N ALA A 69 5.45 8.07 -2.05
CA ALA A 69 5.70 6.92 -1.18
C ALA A 69 6.69 5.93 -1.81
N ILE A 70 6.46 5.53 -3.07
CA ILE A 70 7.29 4.51 -3.75
C ILE A 70 8.69 5.03 -4.07
N ARG A 71 8.85 6.32 -4.41
CA ARG A 71 10.16 6.88 -4.78
C ARG A 71 10.99 7.33 -3.57
N ASN A 72 10.37 7.55 -2.42
CA ASN A 72 11.06 7.86 -1.17
C ASN A 72 11.52 6.61 -0.42
N ASP A 73 10.91 5.46 -0.69
CA ASP A 73 11.30 4.18 -0.10
C ASP A 73 12.29 3.42 -0.99
N GLU A 74 13.40 2.94 -0.42
CA GLU A 74 14.47 2.29 -1.19
C GLU A 74 14.06 0.92 -1.74
N GLU A 75 13.30 0.15 -0.95
CA GLU A 75 12.89 -1.20 -1.30
C GLU A 75 11.82 -1.17 -2.39
N LEU A 76 10.80 -0.33 -2.22
CA LEU A 76 9.73 -0.14 -3.19
C LEU A 76 10.24 0.52 -4.47
N ASN A 77 11.18 1.47 -4.40
CA ASN A 77 11.78 2.06 -5.60
C ASN A 77 12.59 1.04 -6.40
N LYS A 78 13.27 0.10 -5.73
CA LYS A 78 13.99 -1.00 -6.39
C LYS A 78 13.02 -2.03 -6.99
N LEU A 79 11.97 -2.38 -6.25
CA LEU A 79 10.94 -3.32 -6.68
C LEU A 79 10.14 -2.79 -7.88
N LEU A 80 9.82 -1.50 -7.88
CA LEU A 80 8.98 -0.83 -8.89
C LEU A 80 9.77 0.10 -9.81
N GLY A 81 11.09 -0.06 -9.91
CA GLY A 81 11.97 0.86 -10.64
C GLY A 81 11.59 1.05 -12.11
N LYS A 82 11.10 -0.01 -12.77
CA LYS A 82 10.65 -0.01 -14.17
C LYS A 82 9.16 0.26 -14.35
N VAL A 83 8.41 0.45 -13.27
CA VAL A 83 6.98 0.71 -13.32
C VAL A 83 6.72 2.22 -13.41
N THR A 84 5.85 2.60 -14.34
CA THR A 84 5.40 3.99 -14.50
C THR A 84 4.04 4.17 -13.84
N ILE A 85 3.95 5.08 -12.88
CA ILE A 85 2.69 5.45 -12.24
C ILE A 85 2.06 6.61 -13.00
N ALA A 86 0.90 6.35 -13.63
CA ALA A 86 0.13 7.39 -14.31
C ALA A 86 -0.25 8.50 -13.32
N GLN A 87 -0.16 9.76 -13.73
CA GLN A 87 -0.48 10.95 -12.89
C GLN A 87 0.36 11.09 -11.61
N GLY A 88 1.50 10.37 -11.49
CA GLY A 88 2.37 10.40 -10.32
C GLY A 88 3.33 11.59 -10.25
N GLY A 89 3.74 12.15 -11.39
CA GLY A 89 4.82 13.16 -11.46
C GLY A 89 6.19 12.63 -11.01
N VAL A 90 7.12 13.52 -10.65
CA VAL A 90 8.49 13.16 -10.21
C VAL A 90 8.82 13.73 -8.83
N LEU A 91 9.75 13.12 -8.09
CA LEU A 91 10.19 13.66 -6.80
C LEU A 91 10.84 15.05 -7.01
N PRO A 92 10.50 16.08 -6.20
CA PRO A 92 11.15 17.37 -6.32
C PRO A 92 12.64 17.24 -6.03
N ASN A 93 13.48 17.49 -7.03
CA ASN A 93 14.93 17.49 -6.90
C ASN A 93 15.53 18.54 -7.82
N ILE A 94 16.36 19.43 -7.27
CA ILE A 94 17.06 20.48 -8.03
C ILE A 94 18.55 20.24 -7.84
N GLN A 95 19.29 20.06 -8.94
CA GLN A 95 20.74 19.89 -8.88
C GLN A 95 21.39 21.16 -8.32
N ALA A 96 22.38 21.01 -7.44
CA ALA A 96 23.05 22.14 -6.80
C ALA A 96 23.69 23.14 -7.78
N VAL A 97 24.04 22.69 -8.99
CA VAL A 97 24.54 23.54 -10.08
C VAL A 97 23.51 24.55 -10.59
N LEU A 98 22.22 24.20 -10.51
CA LEU A 98 21.10 25.02 -10.94
C LEU A 98 20.60 25.94 -9.82
N LEU A 99 21.03 25.71 -8.58
CA LEU A 99 20.72 26.62 -7.49
C LEU A 99 21.47 27.94 -7.73
N PRO A 100 20.81 29.10 -7.54
CA PRO A 100 21.51 30.37 -7.58
C PRO A 100 22.66 30.32 -6.57
N LYS A 101 23.87 30.65 -7.01
CA LYS A 101 25.04 30.75 -6.12
C LYS A 101 24.71 31.80 -5.06
N LYS A 102 24.53 31.37 -3.81
CA LYS A 102 24.40 32.30 -2.68
C LYS A 102 25.69 33.12 -2.60
N THR A 103 25.65 34.38 -3.00
CA THR A 103 26.53 35.39 -2.41
C THR A 103 26.02 35.62 -0.99
N GLU A 104 26.90 35.52 0.01
CA GLU A 104 26.53 35.68 1.41
C GLU A 104 25.84 37.02 1.65
N SER A 105 24.64 37.00 2.22
CA SER A 105 24.10 38.17 2.89
C SER A 105 23.07 37.72 3.91
N HIS A 106 23.48 37.63 5.18
CA HIS A 106 22.79 38.17 6.35
C HIS A 106 23.70 38.02 7.58
N HIS A 107 24.79 38.78 7.62
CA HIS A 107 25.36 39.20 8.90
C HIS A 107 24.33 40.12 9.56
N LYS A 108 23.61 39.60 10.55
CA LYS A 108 22.70 40.38 11.37
C LYS A 108 23.54 41.28 12.28
N ALA A 109 23.91 42.46 11.78
CA ALA A 109 24.42 43.54 12.60
C ALA A 109 23.31 43.95 13.59
N LYS A 110 23.40 43.51 14.84
CA LYS A 110 22.70 44.18 15.93
C LYS A 110 23.57 45.34 16.38
N GLY A 111 23.20 46.53 15.93
CA GLY A 111 23.74 47.79 16.42
C GLY A 111 23.18 48.15 17.80
N LYS A 112 24.07 48.72 18.60
CA LYS A 112 23.94 49.54 19.83
C LYS A 112 22.96 49.08 20.91
#